data_AF-A0A2A3JN17-F1
#
_entry.id   AF-A0A2A3JN17-F1
#
_cell.length_a   1.000
_cell.length_b   1.000
_cell.length_c   1.000
_cell.angle_alpha   90.00
_cell.angle_beta   90.00
_cell.angle_gamma   90.00
#
_symmetry.space_group_name_H-M   'P 1'
#
loop_
_entity.id
_entity.type
_entity.pdbx_description
1 polymer ?
#
loop_
_entity_poly.entity_id
_entity_poly.type
_entity_poly.pdbx_seq_one_letter_code
_entity_poly.pdbx_strand_id
1 'polypeptide(L)'
;GTAGLLRDLAAEVGLDLGTVTLTPLERTEDEAVQSVRRGEADVTFGLESVARAYGLPFVPVIEERFDLLIDRKAYFDAPLQTLMAFCRSETFRARAGSLGGYDLSRLGEVVWNA
;
A
#
# COMPACT_ATOMS: atom_id res chain seq x y z
N GLY A 1 0.63 -9.84 5.91
CA GLY A 1 -0.40 -8.92 6.43
C GLY A 1 0.26 -7.94 7.38
N THR A 2 -0.26 -6.72 7.49
CA THR A 2 0.36 -5.58 8.20
C THR A 2 0.81 -5.89 9.64
N ALA A 3 0.02 -6.64 10.41
CA ALA A 3 0.40 -7.05 11.78
C ALA A 3 1.58 -8.04 11.85
N GLY A 4 1.84 -8.82 10.80
CA GLY A 4 3.05 -9.63 10.69
C GLY A 4 4.26 -8.75 10.43
N LEU A 5 4.13 -7.84 9.45
CA LEU A 5 5.17 -6.90 9.06
C LEU A 5 5.62 -6.00 10.22
N LEU A 6 4.69 -5.49 11.03
CA LEU A 6 5.03 -4.71 12.23
C LEU A 6 5.90 -5.52 13.21
N ARG A 7 5.59 -6.80 13.42
CA ARG A 7 6.38 -7.67 14.32
C ARG A 7 7.76 -7.96 13.76
N ASP A 8 7.85 -8.21 12.46
CA ASP A 8 9.13 -8.48 11.80
C ASP A 8 10.05 -7.25 11.85
N LEU A 9 9.52 -6.06 11.55
CA LEU A 9 10.25 -4.79 11.64
C LEU A 9 10.66 -4.46 13.08
N ALA A 10 9.76 -4.67 14.05
CA ALA A 10 10.08 -4.44 15.45
C ALA A 10 11.20 -5.37 15.94
N ALA A 11 11.17 -6.64 15.54
CA ALA A 11 12.22 -7.60 15.86
C ALA A 11 13.57 -7.22 15.22
N GLU A 12 13.55 -6.74 13.97
CA GLU A 12 14.76 -6.32 13.25
C GLU A 12 15.51 -5.19 13.96
N VAL A 13 14.78 -4.22 14.52
CA VAL A 13 15.37 -3.06 15.22
C VAL A 13 15.49 -3.25 16.74
N GLY A 14 15.07 -4.41 17.27
CA GLY A 14 15.08 -4.70 18.71
C GLY A 14 14.05 -3.91 19.53
N LEU A 15 12.95 -3.47 18.90
CA LEU A 15 11.84 -2.80 19.58
C LEU A 15 10.98 -3.82 20.34
N ASP A 16 10.91 -3.69 21.65
CA ASP A 16 10.00 -4.48 22.47
C ASP A 16 8.56 -3.95 22.37
N LEU A 17 7.73 -4.62 21.57
CA LEU A 17 6.31 -4.29 21.42
C LEU A 17 5.51 -4.44 22.73
N GLY A 18 6.03 -5.15 23.75
CA GLY A 18 5.42 -5.20 25.08
C GLY A 18 5.45 -3.87 25.83
N THR A 19 6.30 -2.94 25.41
CA THR A 19 6.37 -1.57 25.95
C THR A 19 5.39 -0.61 25.27
N VAL A 20 4.71 -1.05 24.21
CA VAL A 20 3.77 -0.26 23.43
C VAL A 20 2.34 -0.67 23.80
N THR A 21 1.44 0.31 23.92
CA THR A 21 0.02 0.02 24.13
C THR A 21 -0.62 -0.29 22.78
N LEU A 22 -1.07 -1.54 22.60
CA LEU A 22 -1.78 -1.95 21.40
C LEU A 22 -3.28 -1.66 21.54
N THR A 23 -3.82 -0.89 20.61
CA THR A 23 -5.26 -0.65 20.50
C THR A 23 -5.98 -1.88 19.90
N PRO A 24 -7.31 -1.96 19.97
CA PRO A 24 -8.06 -2.99 19.26
C PRO A 24 -7.71 -3.03 17.77
N LEU A 25 -7.68 -4.24 17.20
CA LEU A 25 -7.38 -4.45 15.79
C LEU A 25 -8.54 -3.95 14.92
N GLU A 26 -8.23 -2.98 14.06
CA GLU A 26 -9.13 -2.53 13.00
C GLU A 26 -9.09 -3.47 11.80
N ARG A 27 -10.20 -3.56 11.05
CA ARG A 27 -10.33 -4.53 9.95
C ARG A 27 -9.93 -3.97 8.60
N THR A 28 -9.80 -2.64 8.52
CA THR A 28 -9.44 -1.92 7.29
C THR A 28 -8.41 -0.84 7.60
N GLU A 29 -7.61 -0.44 6.59
CA GLU A 29 -6.66 0.66 6.75
C GLU A 29 -7.37 1.98 7.01
N ASP A 30 -8.55 2.20 6.42
CA ASP A 30 -9.38 3.38 6.68
C ASP A 30 -9.79 3.49 8.16
N GLU A 31 -10.26 2.41 8.76
CA GLU A 31 -10.63 2.38 10.18
C GLU A 31 -9.42 2.69 11.07
N ALA A 32 -8.27 2.08 10.77
CA ALA A 32 -7.03 2.30 11.51
C ALA A 32 -6.57 3.77 11.47
N VAL A 33 -6.60 4.39 10.29
CA VAL A 33 -6.23 5.79 10.12
C VAL A 33 -7.25 6.73 10.79
N GLN A 34 -8.53 6.37 10.78
CA GLN A 34 -9.57 7.12 11.49
C GLN A 34 -9.40 7.07 13.01
N SER A 35 -9.00 5.94 13.58
CA SER A 35 -8.74 5.82 15.02
C SER A 35 -7.60 6.74 15.46
N VAL A 36 -6.55 6.90 14.64
CA VAL A 36 -5.53 7.94 14.84
C VAL A 36 -6.12 9.34 14.73
N ARG A 37 -6.93 9.60 13.70
CA ARG A 37 -7.58 10.91 13.51
C ARG A 37 -8.48 11.32 14.67
N ARG A 38 -9.13 10.34 15.32
CA ARG A 38 -10.00 10.55 16.50
C ARG A 38 -9.21 10.65 17.81
N GLY A 39 -7.90 10.41 17.80
CA GLY A 39 -7.06 10.38 18.99
C GLY A 39 -7.25 9.12 19.86
N GLU A 40 -7.82 8.05 19.29
CA GLU A 40 -7.96 6.75 19.94
C GLU A 40 -6.64 5.94 19.89
N ALA A 41 -5.75 6.30 18.96
CA ALA A 41 -4.40 5.77 18.82
C ALA A 41 -3.42 6.89 18.47
N ASP A 42 -2.16 6.79 18.92
CA ASP A 42 -1.13 7.78 18.60
C ASP A 42 -0.57 7.61 17.17
N VAL A 43 -0.42 6.35 16.73
CA VAL A 43 0.13 5.98 15.43
C VAL A 43 -0.53 4.70 14.91
N THR A 44 -0.48 4.48 13.61
CA THR A 44 -0.91 3.22 12.99
C THR A 44 -0.05 2.88 11.77
N PHE A 45 0.01 1.59 11.44
CA PHE A 45 0.58 1.12 10.18
C PHE A 45 -0.46 1.30 9.08
N GLY A 46 -0.06 1.84 7.93
CA GLY A 46 -1.00 2.08 6.84
C GLY A 46 -0.32 2.63 5.59
N LEU A 47 -1.14 2.86 4.56
CA LEU A 47 -0.69 3.36 3.27
C LEU A 47 -0.59 4.90 3.29
N GLU A 48 0.43 5.43 2.61
CA GLU A 48 0.62 6.87 2.48
C GLU A 48 -0.59 7.56 1.82
N SER A 49 -1.18 6.93 0.80
CA SER A 49 -2.35 7.46 0.09
C SER A 49 -3.54 7.67 1.03
N VAL A 50 -3.75 6.76 1.99
CA VAL A 50 -4.82 6.84 2.99
C VAL A 50 -4.51 7.94 4.00
N ALA A 51 -3.29 7.98 4.54
CA ALA A 51 -2.88 9.05 5.46
C ALA A 51 -3.07 10.45 4.85
N ARG A 52 -2.65 10.63 3.58
CA ARG A 52 -2.84 11.88 2.83
C ARG A 52 -4.31 12.23 2.64
N ALA A 53 -5.17 11.26 2.30
CA ALA A 53 -6.61 11.47 2.15
C ALA A 53 -7.27 11.97 3.45
N TYR A 54 -6.75 11.57 4.62
CA TYR A 54 -7.22 12.03 5.92
C TYR A 54 -6.46 13.24 6.49
N GLY A 55 -5.50 13.80 5.75
CA GLY A 55 -4.71 14.95 6.17
C GLY A 55 -3.74 14.67 7.32
N LEU A 56 -3.34 13.41 7.48
CA LEU A 56 -2.43 12.98 8.53
C LEU A 56 -0.98 12.94 8.03
N PRO A 57 0.00 13.23 8.90
CA PRO A 57 1.41 13.05 8.55
C PRO A 57 1.71 11.57 8.32
N PHE A 58 2.65 11.30 7.42
CA PHE A 58 3.08 9.95 7.08
C PHE A 58 4.60 9.80 7.27
N VAL A 59 5.02 8.68 7.86
CA VAL A 59 6.43 8.33 8.04
C VAL A 59 6.70 7.07 7.21
N PRO A 60 7.54 7.14 6.16
CA PRO A 60 7.84 5.97 5.34
C PRO A 60 8.72 4.99 6.12
N VAL A 61 8.23 3.76 6.30
CA VAL A 61 8.96 2.67 6.98
C VAL A 61 9.38 1.57 6.00
N ILE A 62 8.54 1.28 5.01
CA ILE A 62 8.76 0.24 4.01
C ILE A 62 8.05 0.59 2.71
N GLU A 63 8.63 0.17 1.59
CA GLU A 63 8.02 0.20 0.28
C GLU A 63 7.46 -1.18 -0.06
N GLU A 64 6.14 -1.26 -0.29
CA GLU A 64 5.48 -2.48 -0.74
C GLU A 64 5.28 -2.45 -2.26
N ARG A 65 5.83 -3.45 -2.94
CA ARG A 65 5.66 -3.61 -4.39
C ARG A 65 4.56 -4.63 -4.70
N PHE A 66 3.63 -4.22 -5.54
CA PHE A 66 2.57 -5.08 -6.06
C PHE A 66 2.87 -5.51 -7.49
N ASP A 67 2.87 -6.82 -7.73
CA ASP A 67 2.96 -7.39 -9.07
C ASP A 67 1.61 -8.01 -9.47
N LEU A 68 1.24 -7.89 -10.75
CA LEU A 68 0.03 -8.50 -11.29
C LEU A 68 0.37 -9.89 -11.84
N LEU A 69 -0.17 -10.95 -11.21
CA LEU A 69 -0.05 -12.31 -11.73
C LEU A 69 -1.12 -12.55 -12.80
N ILE A 70 -0.67 -13.09 -13.94
CA ILE A 70 -1.51 -13.36 -15.10
C ILE A 70 -1.21 -14.74 -15.67
N ASP A 71 -2.22 -15.40 -16.21
CA ASP A 71 -2.00 -16.59 -17.04
C ASP A 71 -1.33 -16.14 -18.35
N ARG A 72 -0.21 -16.76 -18.70
CA ARG A 72 0.56 -16.46 -19.91
C ARG A 72 -0.29 -16.50 -21.18
N LYS A 73 -1.27 -17.40 -21.26
CA LYS A 73 -2.16 -17.50 -22.43
C LYS A 73 -3.04 -16.26 -22.58
N ALA A 74 -3.37 -15.60 -21.47
CA ALA A 74 -4.20 -14.41 -21.44
C ALA A 74 -3.40 -13.12 -21.67
N TYR A 75 -2.07 -13.20 -21.80
CA TYR A 75 -1.24 -12.00 -21.93
C TYR A 75 -1.64 -11.14 -23.14
N PHE A 76 -1.89 -11.79 -24.27
CA PHE A 76 -2.24 -11.11 -25.52
C PHE A 76 -3.74 -10.93 -25.71
N ASP A 77 -4.57 -11.36 -24.76
CA ASP A 77 -6.01 -11.24 -24.86
C ASP A 77 -6.44 -9.78 -24.75
N ALA A 78 -7.48 -9.42 -25.50
CA ALA A 78 -7.99 -8.05 -25.57
C ALA A 78 -8.30 -7.42 -24.20
N PRO A 79 -8.85 -8.13 -23.19
CA PRO A 79 -9.08 -7.55 -21.88
C PRO A 79 -7.79 -7.11 -21.17
N LEU A 80 -6.72 -7.92 -21.21
CA LEU A 80 -5.46 -7.55 -20.57
C LEU A 80 -4.80 -6.39 -21.32
N GLN A 81 -4.79 -6.44 -22.66
CA GLN A 81 -4.24 -5.35 -23.46
C GLN A 81 -4.99 -4.02 -23.22
N THR A 82 -6.30 -4.08 -23.03
CA THR A 82 -7.13 -2.91 -22.68
C THR A 82 -6.77 -2.38 -21.29
N LEU A 83 -6.65 -3.24 -20.28
CA LEU A 83 -6.22 -2.85 -18.94
C LEU A 83 -4.84 -2.18 -18.96
N MET A 84 -3.87 -2.80 -19.65
CA MET A 84 -2.51 -2.27 -19.75
C MET A 84 -2.47 -0.94 -20.50
N ALA A 85 -3.32 -0.75 -21.53
CA ALA A 85 -3.46 0.53 -22.21
C ALA A 85 -4.05 1.60 -21.29
N PHE A 86 -5.07 1.26 -20.48
CA PHE A 86 -5.64 2.16 -19.48
C PHE A 86 -4.59 2.57 -18.42
N CYS A 87 -3.83 1.62 -17.88
CA CYS A 87 -2.76 1.88 -16.91
C CYS A 87 -1.68 2.84 -17.45
N ARG A 88 -1.46 2.88 -18.78
CA ARG A 88 -0.53 3.82 -19.42
C ARG A 88 -1.13 5.19 -19.72
N SER A 89 -2.45 5.36 -19.57
CA SER A 89 -3.14 6.60 -19.91
C SER A 89 -2.79 7.75 -18.96
N GLU A 90 -2.92 8.98 -19.45
CA GLU A 90 -2.76 10.18 -18.63
C GLU A 90 -3.79 10.24 -17.50
N THR A 91 -5.02 9.80 -17.77
CA THR A 91 -6.09 9.72 -16.76
C THR A 91 -5.68 8.84 -15.56
N PHE A 92 -5.04 7.70 -15.83
CA PHE A 92 -4.54 6.82 -14.77
C PHE A 92 -3.41 7.48 -13.98
N ARG A 93 -2.43 8.07 -14.67
CA ARG A 93 -1.29 8.77 -14.03
C ARG A 93 -1.75 9.93 -13.18
N ALA A 94 -2.66 10.76 -13.69
CA ALA A 94 -3.25 11.87 -12.95
C ALA A 94 -4.00 11.37 -11.70
N ARG A 95 -4.76 10.28 -11.82
CA ARG A 95 -5.46 9.70 -10.67
C ARG A 95 -4.51 9.18 -9.61
N ALA A 96 -3.50 8.39 -9.99
CA ALA A 96 -2.50 7.89 -9.06
C ALA A 96 -1.72 9.03 -8.38
N GLY A 97 -1.33 10.05 -9.15
CA GLY A 97 -0.68 11.26 -8.63
C GLY A 97 -1.55 12.01 -7.62
N SER A 98 -2.87 12.09 -7.86
CA SER A 98 -3.82 12.75 -6.95
C SER A 98 -3.99 12.01 -5.61
N LEU A 99 -3.84 10.68 -5.60
CA LEU A 99 -3.85 9.89 -4.37
C LEU A 99 -2.53 10.05 -3.61
N GLY A 100 -1.42 10.18 -4.35
CA GLY A 100 -0.08 10.22 -3.76
C GLY A 100 0.36 8.86 -3.21
N GLY A 101 1.65 8.74 -2.89
CA GLY A 101 2.21 7.52 -2.30
C GLY A 101 2.33 6.31 -3.24
N TYR A 102 2.05 6.47 -4.53
CA TYR A 102 2.27 5.44 -5.55
C TYR A 102 3.44 5.81 -6.46
N ASP A 103 4.40 4.89 -6.58
CA ASP A 103 5.39 4.93 -7.66
C ASP A 103 4.90 4.08 -8.85
N LEU A 104 4.80 4.71 -10.02
CA LEU A 104 4.38 4.06 -11.27
C LEU A 104 5.55 3.81 -12.23
N SER A 105 6.80 4.07 -11.83
CA SER A 105 7.98 4.01 -12.69
C SER A 105 8.14 2.67 -13.42
N ARG A 106 7.75 1.58 -12.77
CA ARG A 106 7.88 0.19 -13.26
C ARG A 106 6.57 -0.43 -13.76
N LEU A 107 5.50 0.37 -13.86
CA LEU A 107 4.18 -0.13 -14.21
C LEU A 107 4.18 -0.79 -15.61
N GLY A 108 3.86 -2.08 -15.64
CA GLY A 108 3.78 -2.88 -16.86
C GLY A 108 5.08 -3.58 -17.26
N GLU A 109 6.13 -3.50 -16.45
CA GLU A 109 7.31 -4.35 -16.60
C GLU A 109 6.95 -5.83 -16.34
N VAL A 110 7.40 -6.72 -17.23
CA VAL A 110 7.33 -8.16 -17.00
C VAL A 110 8.53 -8.57 -16.17
N VAL A 111 8.31 -8.75 -14.86
CA VAL A 111 9.36 -9.08 -13.89
C VAL A 111 9.62 -10.58 -13.74
N TRP A 112 8.70 -11.41 -14.23
CA TRP A 112 8.80 -12.87 -14.21
C TRP A 112 8.06 -13.46 -15.41
N ASN A 113 8.71 -14.38 -16.12
CA ASN A 113 8.18 -15.10 -17.27
C ASN A 113 8.92 -16.43 -17.41
N ALA A 114 8.39 -17.47 -16.76
CA ALA A 114 8.91 -18.84 -16.84
C ALA A 114 8.05 -19.71 -17.77
#